data_AF-A0A961Z6Y7-F1
#
_entry.id   AF-A0A961Z6Y7-F1
#
_cell.length_a   1.000
_cell.length_b   1.000
_cell.length_c   1.000
_cell.angle_alpha   90.00
_cell.angle_beta   90.00
_cell.angle_gamma   90.00
#
_symmetry.space_group_name_H-M   'P 1'
#
loop_
_entity.id
_entity.type
_entity.pdbx_description
1 polymer ?
#
loop_
_entity_poly.entity_id
_entity_poly.type
_entity_poly.pdbx_seq_one_letter_code
_entity_poly.pdbx_strand_id
1 'polypeptide(L)'
;MSNIAFLQELLNSVAERGRTLLPRSIFREDDPGQGLQALVSALMSGRGEASGVVLARQLLRHYRQVDDELRAVFFKYVAEKLKPDPEAVQSAARAYLANPNDRRLAALRKAVESPCQEFFRRLNMAPGATAEIVDMREDLTRYIRKDPSLAAIDDDIKHLLDSWFNRGFLVLRRIDWQTPAVILEKIIAYEAVHEISGWDDLRRRLEPADRRCFAFFHPSMIDEPLIFVEVALVDGISNSVQAVLQSEAPAPDRRLEPTTAVFYSISNCQKGLRGISFGNFLIKQVVEELSKECPTLKTFVTLSPVPGFAAWLAETAGQEAGDVITAEDRKILEQVGQIGWHTDPKVADAAKAPLLALAAHYFLNERTSRGTPIDPVARFHLG
;
A
#
# COMPACT_ATOMS: atom_id res chain seq x y z
N MET A 1 -25.70 -15.21 -2.22
CA MET A 1 -25.09 -14.45 -1.10
C MET A 1 -23.71 -15.04 -0.85
N SER A 2 -22.63 -14.24 -0.91
CA SER A 2 -21.30 -14.77 -0.64
C SER A 2 -21.18 -15.15 0.84
N ASN A 3 -20.41 -16.18 1.17
CA ASN A 3 -20.19 -16.61 2.56
C ASN A 3 -19.64 -15.48 3.47
N ILE A 4 -19.04 -14.46 2.86
CA ILE A 4 -18.49 -13.28 3.55
C ILE A 4 -19.63 -12.34 4.01
N ALA A 5 -20.67 -12.14 3.19
CA ALA A 5 -21.81 -11.29 3.53
C ALA A 5 -22.58 -11.83 4.75
N PHE A 6 -22.75 -13.16 4.83
CA PHE A 6 -23.41 -13.82 5.96
C PHE A 6 -22.63 -13.66 7.28
N LEU A 7 -21.29 -13.77 7.24
CA LEU A 7 -20.45 -13.57 8.42
C LEU A 7 -20.57 -12.13 8.96
N GLN A 8 -20.62 -11.14 8.07
CA GLN A 8 -20.79 -9.73 8.45
C GLN A 8 -22.15 -9.45 9.10
N GLU A 9 -23.24 -10.02 8.57
CA GLU A 9 -24.57 -9.91 9.18
C GLU A 9 -24.61 -10.51 10.59
N LEU A 10 -23.97 -11.66 10.79
CA LEU A 10 -23.88 -12.31 12.09
C LEU A 10 -23.11 -11.44 13.10
N LEU A 11 -21.96 -10.89 12.71
CA LEU A 11 -21.17 -9.98 13.54
C LEU A 11 -21.94 -8.68 13.86
N ASN A 12 -22.72 -8.16 12.90
CA ASN A 12 -23.58 -7.00 13.12
C ASN A 12 -24.69 -7.28 14.15
N SER A 13 -25.32 -8.46 14.10
CA SER A 13 -26.32 -8.87 15.10
C SER A 13 -25.72 -9.01 16.50
N VAL A 14 -24.50 -9.54 16.62
CA VAL A 14 -23.79 -9.63 17.91
C VAL A 14 -23.47 -8.23 18.46
N ALA A 15 -23.03 -7.31 17.60
CA ALA A 15 -22.75 -5.93 17.98
C ALA A 15 -23.99 -5.21 18.53
N GLU A 16 -25.16 -5.36 17.88
CA GLU A 16 -26.39 -4.71 18.36
C GLU A 16 -26.84 -5.23 19.74
N ARG A 17 -26.69 -6.54 20.01
CA ARG A 17 -26.97 -7.10 21.34
C ARG A 17 -25.95 -6.67 22.39
N GLY A 18 -24.69 -6.47 22.02
CA GLY A 18 -23.66 -5.98 22.94
C GLY A 18 -23.93 -4.55 23.45
N ARG A 19 -24.67 -3.74 22.68
CA ARG A 19 -24.91 -2.33 22.99
C ARG A 19 -25.73 -2.13 24.26
N THR A 20 -26.64 -3.06 24.58
CA THR A 20 -27.46 -3.00 25.79
C THR A 20 -26.69 -3.27 27.08
N LEU A 21 -25.47 -3.78 26.99
CA LEU A 21 -24.62 -4.15 28.14
C LEU A 21 -23.66 -3.02 28.56
N LEU A 22 -23.60 -1.91 27.81
CA LEU A 22 -22.66 -0.81 28.07
C LEU A 22 -23.36 0.40 28.72
N PRO A 23 -22.68 1.09 29.67
CA PRO A 23 -23.21 2.31 30.28
C PRO A 23 -23.53 3.39 29.23
N ARG A 24 -24.70 4.01 29.32
CA ARG A 24 -25.13 5.10 28.42
C ARG A 24 -24.17 6.30 28.38
N SER A 25 -23.38 6.50 29.43
CA SER A 25 -22.37 7.55 29.52
C SER A 25 -21.23 7.40 28.50
N ILE A 26 -20.96 6.19 28.02
CA ILE A 26 -19.94 5.94 26.98
C ILE A 26 -20.42 6.51 25.63
N PHE A 27 -21.74 6.61 25.42
CA PHE A 27 -22.37 7.11 24.19
C PHE A 27 -22.73 8.60 24.24
N ARG A 28 -22.25 9.37 25.23
CA ARG A 28 -22.50 10.82 25.28
C ARG A 28 -21.58 11.54 24.28
N GLU A 29 -22.19 12.36 23.44
CA GLU A 29 -21.54 13.13 22.36
C GLU A 29 -21.00 14.49 22.82
N ASP A 30 -21.07 14.79 24.12
CA ASP A 30 -20.88 16.15 24.65
C ASP A 30 -19.40 16.63 24.69
N ASP A 31 -18.42 15.76 24.42
CA ASP A 31 -16.99 16.11 24.20
C ASP A 31 -16.30 15.07 23.28
N PRO A 32 -16.05 15.39 22.00
CA PRO A 32 -15.43 14.47 21.05
C PRO A 32 -14.00 14.03 21.40
N GLY A 33 -13.21 14.91 22.04
CA GLY A 33 -11.79 14.67 22.34
C GLY A 33 -11.59 13.82 23.60
N GLN A 34 -12.32 14.12 24.68
CA GLN A 34 -12.32 13.30 25.89
C GLN A 34 -12.98 11.93 25.66
N GLY A 35 -13.94 11.84 24.73
CA GLY A 35 -14.60 10.60 24.35
C GLY A 35 -13.64 9.53 23.81
N LEU A 36 -12.72 9.91 22.91
CA LEU A 36 -11.79 8.95 22.30
C LEU A 36 -10.84 8.33 23.33
N GLN A 37 -10.30 9.12 24.25
CA GLN A 37 -9.38 8.63 25.30
C GLN A 37 -10.07 7.64 26.24
N ALA A 38 -11.31 7.97 26.64
CA ALA A 38 -12.14 7.07 27.45
C ALA A 38 -12.45 5.77 26.71
N LEU A 39 -12.75 5.83 25.41
CA LEU A 39 -13.02 4.67 24.57
C LEU A 39 -11.79 3.77 24.40
N VAL A 40 -10.59 4.33 24.20
CA VAL A 40 -9.32 3.57 24.17
C VAL A 40 -9.13 2.82 25.48
N SER A 41 -9.27 3.51 26.61
CA SER A 41 -9.11 2.92 27.94
C SER A 41 -10.13 1.80 28.20
N ALA A 42 -11.39 2.03 27.82
CA ALA A 42 -12.46 1.04 27.95
C ALA A 42 -12.20 -0.20 27.10
N LEU A 43 -11.79 -0.03 25.83
CA LEU A 43 -11.47 -1.14 24.92
C LEU A 43 -10.29 -1.98 25.46
N MET A 44 -9.27 -1.33 26.01
CA MET A 44 -8.10 -2.00 26.57
C MET A 44 -8.36 -2.70 27.91
N SER A 45 -9.37 -2.25 28.67
CA SER A 45 -9.74 -2.88 29.96
C SER A 45 -10.31 -4.31 29.86
N GLY A 46 -10.66 -4.80 28.66
CA GLY A 46 -10.97 -6.22 28.43
C GLY A 46 -12.35 -6.69 28.89
N ARG A 47 -13.35 -5.80 28.97
CA ARG A 47 -14.73 -6.22 29.21
C ARG A 47 -15.24 -6.96 27.96
N GLY A 48 -15.51 -8.27 28.08
CA GLY A 48 -16.27 -9.17 27.18
C GLY A 48 -16.23 -8.96 25.64
N GLU A 49 -16.13 -10.03 24.86
CA GLU A 49 -16.05 -9.95 23.38
C GLU A 49 -17.16 -9.09 22.74
N ALA A 50 -18.42 -9.24 23.18
CA ALA A 50 -19.55 -8.48 22.66
C ALA A 50 -19.46 -6.96 22.99
N SER A 51 -18.95 -6.59 24.16
CA SER A 51 -18.70 -5.18 24.51
C SER A 51 -17.49 -4.60 23.76
N GLY A 52 -16.48 -5.41 23.47
CA GLY A 52 -15.31 -5.01 22.68
C GLY A 52 -15.69 -4.54 21.27
N VAL A 53 -16.55 -5.30 20.57
CA VAL A 53 -17.02 -4.93 19.22
C VAL A 53 -17.75 -3.58 19.22
N VAL A 54 -18.60 -3.32 20.21
CA VAL A 54 -19.35 -2.06 20.29
C VAL A 54 -18.43 -0.88 20.58
N LEU A 55 -17.48 -1.04 21.50
CA LEU A 55 -16.48 -0.02 21.81
C LEU A 55 -15.60 0.29 20.60
N ALA A 56 -15.14 -0.73 19.87
CA ALA A 56 -14.37 -0.56 18.65
C ALA A 56 -15.16 0.21 17.57
N ARG A 57 -16.42 -0.18 17.31
CA ARG A 57 -17.30 0.54 16.36
C ARG A 57 -17.50 2.00 16.75
N GLN A 58 -17.69 2.25 18.05
CA GLN A 58 -17.89 3.61 18.53
C GLN A 58 -16.61 4.44 18.39
N LEU A 59 -15.45 3.89 18.77
CA LEU A 59 -14.16 4.56 18.62
C LEU A 59 -13.92 4.96 17.16
N LEU A 60 -14.13 4.03 16.23
CA LEU A 60 -13.99 4.26 14.79
C LEU A 60 -14.95 5.34 14.27
N ARG A 61 -16.20 5.33 14.75
CA ARG A 61 -17.18 6.39 14.42
C ARG A 61 -16.71 7.76 14.91
N HIS A 62 -16.29 7.87 16.16
CA HIS A 62 -15.80 9.13 16.73
C HIS A 62 -14.55 9.61 16.00
N TYR A 63 -13.61 8.70 15.67
CA TYR A 63 -12.40 9.04 14.92
C TYR A 63 -12.72 9.68 13.56
N ARG A 64 -13.74 9.18 12.85
CA ARG A 64 -14.18 9.78 11.57
C ARG A 64 -14.75 11.19 11.71
N GLN A 65 -15.37 11.50 12.84
CA GLN A 65 -16.07 12.78 13.06
C GLN A 65 -15.14 13.90 13.54
N VAL A 66 -13.99 13.56 14.11
CA VAL A 66 -13.02 14.54 14.57
C VAL A 66 -12.15 15.07 13.43
N ASP A 67 -11.71 16.31 13.57
CA ASP A 67 -10.82 17.00 12.63
C ASP A 67 -9.36 16.49 12.70
N ASP A 68 -8.53 16.96 11.77
CA ASP A 68 -7.13 16.55 11.61
C ASP A 68 -6.29 16.86 12.87
N GLU A 69 -6.60 17.94 13.58
CA GLU A 69 -5.92 18.36 14.81
C GLU A 69 -6.20 17.38 15.95
N LEU A 70 -7.47 17.03 16.16
CA LEU A 70 -7.88 16.05 17.15
C LEU A 70 -7.40 14.63 16.81
N ARG A 71 -7.31 14.25 15.53
CA ARG A 71 -6.69 12.97 15.11
C ARG A 71 -5.21 12.91 15.48
N ALA A 72 -4.47 13.99 15.29
CA ALA A 72 -3.06 14.06 15.71
C ALA A 72 -2.93 13.95 17.24
N VAL A 73 -3.80 14.61 18.00
CA VAL A 73 -3.87 14.48 19.48
C VAL A 73 -4.21 13.04 19.89
N PHE A 74 -5.14 12.38 19.19
CA PHE A 74 -5.47 10.97 19.42
C PHE A 74 -4.25 10.06 19.25
N PHE A 75 -3.48 10.20 18.16
CA PHE A 75 -2.29 9.38 17.95
C PHE A 75 -1.21 9.64 19.00
N LYS A 76 -1.02 10.89 19.45
CA LYS A 76 -0.12 11.19 20.57
C LYS A 76 -0.55 10.50 21.85
N TYR A 77 -1.85 10.55 22.17
CA TYR A 77 -2.38 9.86 23.34
C TYR A 77 -2.16 8.33 23.25
N VAL A 78 -2.43 7.72 22.10
CA VAL A 78 -2.17 6.30 21.85
C VAL A 78 -0.68 5.99 22.03
N ALA A 79 0.20 6.82 21.46
CA ALA A 79 1.64 6.66 21.56
C ALA A 79 2.07 6.69 23.03
N GLU A 80 1.59 7.65 23.81
CA GLU A 80 1.98 7.86 25.21
C GLU A 80 1.43 6.80 26.17
N LYS A 81 0.15 6.41 25.99
CA LYS A 81 -0.53 5.53 26.94
C LYS A 81 -0.38 4.05 26.64
N LEU A 82 -0.21 3.67 25.38
CA LEU A 82 -0.17 2.26 24.97
C LEU A 82 1.28 1.78 24.75
N LYS A 83 2.12 1.96 25.77
CA LYS A 83 3.51 1.48 25.81
C LYS A 83 3.67 0.33 26.79
N PRO A 84 4.64 -0.59 26.55
CA PRO A 84 5.05 -1.54 27.57
C PRO A 84 5.44 -0.84 28.87
N ASP A 85 5.10 -1.44 30.02
CA ASP A 85 5.50 -0.94 31.33
C ASP A 85 7.02 -1.11 31.51
N PRO A 86 7.80 -0.01 31.59
CA PRO A 86 9.26 -0.09 31.69
C PRO A 86 9.76 -0.88 32.90
N GLU A 87 9.04 -0.82 34.03
CA GLU A 87 9.43 -1.54 35.25
C GLU A 87 9.19 -3.04 35.10
N ALA A 88 8.05 -3.43 34.52
CA ALA A 88 7.75 -4.83 34.20
C ALA A 88 8.76 -5.41 33.19
N VAL A 89 9.10 -4.66 32.14
CA VAL A 89 10.12 -5.05 31.15
C VAL A 89 11.47 -5.26 31.82
N GLN A 90 11.92 -4.29 32.64
CA GLN A 90 13.20 -4.38 33.32
C GLN A 90 13.26 -5.58 34.27
N SER A 91 12.20 -5.80 35.06
CA SER A 91 12.09 -6.93 35.98
C SER A 91 12.16 -8.27 35.25
N ALA A 92 11.39 -8.43 34.17
CA ALA A 92 11.37 -9.65 33.38
C ALA A 92 12.72 -9.91 32.68
N ALA A 93 13.38 -8.87 32.17
CA ALA A 93 14.69 -8.96 31.55
C ALA A 93 15.77 -9.42 32.54
N ARG A 94 15.80 -8.81 33.74
CA ARG A 94 16.71 -9.23 34.83
C ARG A 94 16.48 -10.68 35.24
N ALA A 95 15.22 -11.10 35.37
CA ALA A 95 14.88 -12.47 35.70
C ALA A 95 15.39 -13.46 34.63
N TYR A 96 15.23 -13.14 33.35
CA TYR A 96 15.74 -13.96 32.26
C TYR A 96 17.27 -14.05 32.27
N LEU A 97 17.97 -12.92 32.39
CA LEU A 97 19.44 -12.88 32.45
C LEU A 97 20.02 -13.67 33.62
N ALA A 98 19.36 -13.63 34.79
CA ALA A 98 19.86 -14.30 35.99
C ALA A 98 19.80 -15.84 35.91
N ASN A 99 18.81 -16.40 35.21
CA ASN A 99 18.74 -17.84 34.92
C ASN A 99 17.80 -18.07 33.72
N PRO A 100 18.36 -18.16 32.50
CA PRO A 100 17.59 -18.30 31.27
C PRO A 100 16.81 -19.62 31.21
N ASN A 101 15.50 -19.54 30.94
CA ASN A 101 14.64 -20.68 30.62
C ASN A 101 13.37 -20.22 29.89
N ASP A 102 12.64 -21.17 29.32
CA ASP A 102 11.46 -20.91 28.49
C ASP A 102 10.36 -20.13 29.22
N ARG A 103 10.14 -20.43 30.51
CA ARG A 103 9.12 -19.72 31.31
C ARG A 103 9.48 -18.25 31.48
N ARG A 104 10.75 -17.93 31.72
CA ARG A 104 11.22 -16.54 31.86
C ARG A 104 11.32 -15.82 30.54
N LEU A 105 11.67 -16.52 29.46
CA LEU A 105 11.60 -15.98 28.11
C LEU A 105 10.15 -15.62 27.74
N ALA A 106 9.19 -16.49 28.07
CA ALA A 106 7.77 -16.20 27.86
C ALA A 106 7.29 -14.99 28.68
N ALA A 107 7.74 -14.86 29.94
CA ALA A 107 7.44 -13.69 30.77
C ALA A 107 8.04 -12.41 30.19
N LEU A 108 9.28 -12.45 29.69
CA LEU A 108 9.91 -11.31 29.01
C LEU A 108 9.16 -10.95 27.72
N ARG A 109 8.83 -11.93 26.88
CA ARG A 109 8.03 -11.72 25.66
C ARG A 109 6.70 -11.04 25.96
N LYS A 110 5.99 -11.49 27.01
CA LYS A 110 4.75 -10.87 27.46
C LYS A 110 4.95 -9.43 27.95
N ALA A 111 6.04 -9.17 28.69
CA ALA A 111 6.32 -7.83 29.20
C ALA A 111 6.65 -6.82 28.10
N VAL A 112 7.29 -7.26 27.01
CA VAL A 112 7.64 -6.40 25.86
C VAL A 112 6.56 -6.36 24.78
N GLU A 113 5.46 -7.11 24.93
CA GLU A 113 4.36 -7.09 23.97
C GLU A 113 3.76 -5.68 23.91
N SER A 114 3.63 -5.12 22.71
CA SER A 114 3.12 -3.76 22.52
C SER A 114 1.62 -3.69 22.83
N PRO A 115 1.20 -2.88 23.82
CA PRO A 115 -0.22 -2.64 24.06
C PRO A 115 -0.91 -1.94 22.88
N CYS A 116 -0.14 -1.21 22.06
CA CYS A 116 -0.63 -0.60 20.83
C CYS A 116 -1.06 -1.67 19.82
N GLN A 117 -0.30 -2.76 19.67
CA GLN A 117 -0.72 -3.88 18.81
C GLN A 117 -2.03 -4.51 19.31
N GLU A 118 -2.14 -4.75 20.61
CA GLU A 118 -3.35 -5.32 21.20
C GLU A 118 -4.56 -4.38 21.00
N PHE A 119 -4.36 -3.08 21.11
CA PHE A 119 -5.39 -2.08 20.81
C PHE A 119 -5.91 -2.20 19.38
N PHE A 120 -5.02 -2.24 18.38
CA PHE A 120 -5.43 -2.37 16.99
C PHE A 120 -6.04 -3.75 16.68
N ARG A 121 -5.60 -4.83 17.32
CA ARG A 121 -6.27 -6.15 17.23
C ARG A 121 -7.71 -6.08 17.72
N ARG A 122 -7.94 -5.44 18.87
CA ARG A 122 -9.30 -5.25 19.41
C ARG A 122 -10.14 -4.30 18.58
N LEU A 123 -9.53 -3.25 18.05
CA LEU A 123 -10.20 -2.32 17.13
C LEU A 123 -10.68 -3.07 15.87
N ASN A 124 -9.87 -4.00 15.36
CA ASN A 124 -10.18 -4.80 14.19
C ASN A 124 -11.29 -5.86 14.42
N MET A 125 -11.81 -6.01 15.66
CA MET A 125 -12.99 -6.85 15.91
C MET A 125 -14.29 -6.24 15.36
N ALA A 126 -14.30 -4.93 15.12
CA ALA A 126 -15.46 -4.27 14.53
C ALA A 126 -15.60 -4.63 13.03
N PRO A 127 -16.83 -4.89 12.54
CA PRO A 127 -17.07 -5.12 11.12
C PRO A 127 -16.58 -3.93 10.28
N GLY A 128 -15.80 -4.21 9.22
CA GLY A 128 -15.23 -3.18 8.34
C GLY A 128 -14.01 -2.44 8.91
N ALA A 129 -13.60 -2.72 10.14
CA ALA A 129 -12.53 -2.02 10.82
C ALA A 129 -11.17 -2.13 10.11
N THR A 130 -10.90 -3.21 9.37
CA THR A 130 -9.62 -3.36 8.66
C THR A 130 -9.41 -2.20 7.69
N ALA A 131 -10.43 -1.82 6.92
CA ALA A 131 -10.33 -0.68 6.01
C ALA A 131 -10.15 0.63 6.78
N GLU A 132 -10.91 0.84 7.87
CA GLU A 132 -10.76 2.04 8.68
C GLU A 132 -9.37 2.14 9.34
N ILE A 133 -8.75 1.03 9.71
CA ILE A 133 -7.37 1.01 10.25
C ILE A 133 -6.35 1.34 9.17
N VAL A 134 -6.57 0.89 7.92
CA VAL A 134 -5.75 1.29 6.77
C VAL A 134 -5.84 2.81 6.55
N ASP A 135 -7.03 3.39 6.61
CA ASP A 135 -7.22 4.85 6.51
C ASP A 135 -6.56 5.59 7.69
N MET A 136 -6.72 5.08 8.91
CA MET A 136 -6.05 5.62 10.10
C MET A 136 -4.53 5.60 9.94
N ARG A 137 -3.96 4.55 9.33
CA ARG A 137 -2.54 4.47 9.05
C ARG A 137 -2.12 5.50 7.99
N GLU A 138 -2.92 5.71 6.95
CA GLU A 138 -2.67 6.79 5.99
C GLU A 138 -2.58 8.14 6.72
N ASP A 139 -3.54 8.46 7.59
CA ASP A 139 -3.52 9.65 8.43
C ASP A 139 -2.23 9.74 9.27
N LEU A 140 -1.88 8.67 9.98
CA LEU A 140 -0.69 8.59 10.82
C LEU A 140 0.60 8.94 10.06
N THR A 141 0.75 8.46 8.82
CA THR A 141 1.95 8.75 8.01
C THR A 141 2.11 10.24 7.71
N ARG A 142 1.01 11.00 7.64
CA ARG A 142 1.03 12.47 7.47
C ARG A 142 1.55 13.14 8.74
N TYR A 143 1.17 12.64 9.92
CA TYR A 143 1.59 13.19 11.21
C TYR A 143 3.03 12.85 11.59
N ILE A 144 3.53 11.67 11.21
CA ILE A 144 4.93 11.25 11.48
C ILE A 144 5.95 12.25 10.91
N ARG A 145 5.64 12.90 9.78
CA ARG A 145 6.50 13.94 9.19
C ARG A 145 6.70 15.14 10.12
N LYS A 146 5.70 15.45 10.95
CA LYS A 146 5.72 16.55 11.92
C LYS A 146 6.22 16.10 13.30
N ASP A 147 5.93 14.84 13.67
CA ASP A 147 6.28 14.25 14.95
C ASP A 147 6.83 12.83 14.77
N PRO A 148 8.17 12.67 14.64
CA PRO A 148 8.81 11.36 14.46
C PRO A 148 8.58 10.37 15.60
N SER A 149 8.15 10.83 16.79
CA SER A 149 7.88 9.93 17.92
C SER A 149 6.72 8.97 17.66
N LEU A 150 5.84 9.31 16.70
CA LEU A 150 4.71 8.49 16.28
C LEU A 150 5.12 7.28 15.40
N ALA A 151 6.38 7.21 14.95
CA ALA A 151 6.86 6.13 14.08
C ALA A 151 6.68 4.73 14.69
N ALA A 152 6.80 4.61 16.02
CA ALA A 152 6.58 3.35 16.72
C ALA A 152 5.15 2.79 16.53
N ILE A 153 4.14 3.66 16.43
CA ILE A 153 2.76 3.23 16.12
C ILE A 153 2.70 2.67 14.70
N ASP A 154 3.31 3.33 13.72
CA ASP A 154 3.28 2.86 12.33
C ASP A 154 3.99 1.50 12.19
N ASP A 155 5.07 1.27 12.92
CA ASP A 155 5.73 -0.05 12.97
C ASP A 155 4.83 -1.13 13.56
N ASP A 156 4.08 -0.83 14.62
CA ASP A 156 3.09 -1.76 15.21
C ASP A 156 1.92 -2.04 14.26
N ILE A 157 1.37 -1.01 13.60
CA ILE A 157 0.30 -1.21 12.62
C ILE A 157 0.83 -2.00 11.43
N LYS A 158 2.03 -1.71 10.92
CA LYS A 158 2.65 -2.50 9.84
C LYS A 158 2.78 -3.97 10.20
N HIS A 159 3.27 -4.26 11.40
CA HIS A 159 3.40 -5.64 11.89
C HIS A 159 2.06 -6.38 11.84
N LEU A 160 0.97 -5.73 12.26
CA LEU A 160 -0.37 -6.30 12.20
C LEU A 160 -0.87 -6.46 10.76
N LEU A 161 -0.71 -5.43 9.93
CA LEU A 161 -1.15 -5.45 8.53
C LEU A 161 -0.40 -6.51 7.70
N ASP A 162 0.90 -6.71 7.92
CA ASP A 162 1.67 -7.79 7.28
C ASP A 162 1.10 -9.18 7.63
N SER A 163 0.56 -9.34 8.84
CA SER A 163 -0.09 -10.59 9.27
C SER A 163 -1.51 -10.71 8.73
N TRP A 164 -2.29 -9.63 8.74
CA TRP A 164 -3.69 -9.63 8.32
C TRP A 164 -3.86 -9.74 6.81
N PHE A 165 -2.97 -9.12 6.02
CA PHE A 165 -2.94 -9.17 4.57
C PHE A 165 -2.02 -10.29 4.07
N ASN A 166 -2.15 -11.46 4.67
CA ASN A 166 -1.39 -12.63 4.24
C ASN A 166 -1.73 -12.97 2.78
N ARG A 167 -0.69 -13.11 1.96
CA ARG A 167 -0.77 -13.49 0.54
C ARG A 167 -1.69 -14.69 0.26
N GLY A 168 -1.81 -15.64 1.19
CA GLY A 168 -2.64 -16.84 1.01
C GLY A 168 -4.13 -16.56 0.87
N PHE A 169 -4.57 -15.35 1.24
CA PHE A 169 -5.96 -14.90 1.11
C PHE A 169 -6.16 -13.87 0.01
N LEU A 170 -5.10 -13.47 -0.70
CA LEU A 170 -5.24 -12.59 -1.85
C LEU A 170 -5.87 -13.36 -3.01
N VAL A 171 -6.91 -12.79 -3.58
CA VAL A 171 -7.65 -13.35 -4.70
C VAL A 171 -7.40 -12.49 -5.93
N LEU A 172 -6.77 -13.07 -6.95
CA LEU A 172 -6.65 -12.46 -8.26
C LEU A 172 -8.01 -12.53 -8.98
N ARG A 173 -8.48 -11.40 -9.50
CA ARG A 173 -9.68 -11.30 -10.33
C ARG A 173 -9.37 -10.54 -11.61
N ARG A 174 -9.95 -10.99 -12.72
CA ARG A 174 -9.98 -10.21 -13.97
C ARG A 174 -10.92 -9.01 -13.78
N ILE A 175 -10.47 -7.85 -14.27
CA ILE A 175 -11.24 -6.60 -14.32
C ILE A 175 -11.54 -6.31 -15.78
N ASP A 176 -12.82 -6.15 -16.09
CA ASP A 176 -13.35 -5.90 -17.42
C ASP A 176 -14.62 -5.05 -17.34
N TRP A 177 -15.24 -4.78 -18.49
CA TRP A 177 -16.45 -3.95 -18.55
C TRP A 177 -17.70 -4.59 -17.92
N GLN A 178 -17.66 -5.87 -17.54
CA GLN A 178 -18.73 -6.53 -16.79
C GLN A 178 -18.55 -6.42 -15.27
N THR A 179 -17.40 -5.91 -14.83
CA THR A 179 -17.09 -5.70 -13.41
C THR A 179 -18.04 -4.63 -12.82
N PRO A 180 -18.54 -4.80 -11.58
CA PRO A 180 -19.43 -3.83 -10.95
C PRO A 180 -18.88 -2.40 -10.99
N ALA A 181 -19.74 -1.43 -11.34
CA ALA A 181 -19.36 -0.03 -11.49
C ALA A 181 -18.64 0.55 -10.26
N VAL A 182 -19.06 0.16 -9.05
CA VAL A 182 -18.42 0.59 -7.79
C VAL A 182 -16.93 0.19 -7.69
N ILE A 183 -16.54 -0.92 -8.31
CA ILE A 183 -15.12 -1.33 -8.38
C ILE A 183 -14.41 -0.56 -9.49
N LEU A 184 -15.07 -0.36 -10.63
CA LEU A 184 -14.51 0.41 -11.75
C LEU A 184 -14.22 1.87 -11.39
N GLU A 185 -15.12 2.52 -10.63
CA GLU A 185 -14.90 3.87 -10.08
C GLU A 185 -13.64 3.94 -9.21
N LYS A 186 -13.38 2.90 -8.42
CA LYS A 186 -12.16 2.79 -7.61
C LYS A 186 -10.91 2.64 -8.46
N ILE A 187 -10.96 1.86 -9.55
CA ILE A 187 -9.83 1.76 -10.49
C ILE A 187 -9.49 3.13 -11.09
N ILE A 188 -10.50 3.92 -11.47
CA ILE A 188 -10.29 5.30 -11.93
C ILE A 188 -9.63 6.14 -10.84
N ALA A 189 -10.14 6.08 -9.61
CA ALA A 189 -9.65 6.88 -8.49
C ALA A 189 -8.23 6.51 -8.02
N TYR A 190 -7.80 5.27 -8.24
CA TYR A 190 -6.55 4.73 -7.70
C TYR A 190 -5.41 4.62 -8.72
N GLU A 191 -5.65 4.94 -9.99
CA GLU A 191 -4.60 4.89 -10.99
C GLU A 191 -3.49 5.92 -10.72
N ALA A 192 -2.29 5.42 -10.44
CA ALA A 192 -1.17 6.20 -9.92
C ALA A 192 -0.02 6.38 -10.90
N VAL A 193 -0.01 5.65 -12.02
CA VAL A 193 1.05 5.67 -13.03
C VAL A 193 0.61 6.52 -14.23
N HIS A 194 -0.60 6.28 -14.74
CA HIS A 194 -1.17 6.94 -15.92
C HIS A 194 -2.63 7.31 -15.68
N GLU A 195 -2.86 8.50 -15.12
CA GLU A 195 -4.19 9.01 -14.75
C GLU A 195 -5.29 8.64 -15.78
N ILE A 196 -6.41 8.13 -15.28
CA ILE A 196 -7.58 7.79 -16.10
C ILE A 196 -8.54 8.97 -16.06
N SER A 197 -8.68 9.68 -17.18
CA SER A 197 -9.47 10.93 -17.23
C SER A 197 -10.99 10.74 -17.14
N GLY A 198 -11.49 9.51 -17.03
CA GLY A 198 -12.90 9.18 -16.85
C GLY A 198 -13.30 7.81 -17.41
N TRP A 199 -14.61 7.56 -17.49
CA TRP A 199 -15.18 6.28 -17.92
C TRP A 199 -14.81 5.86 -19.34
N ASP A 200 -14.78 6.81 -20.28
CA ASP A 200 -14.40 6.51 -21.67
C ASP A 200 -12.93 6.10 -21.78
N ASP A 201 -12.06 6.68 -20.96
CA ASP A 201 -10.66 6.28 -20.89
C ASP A 201 -10.50 4.90 -20.24
N LEU A 202 -11.18 4.66 -19.13
CA LEU A 202 -11.23 3.33 -18.52
C LEU A 202 -11.70 2.27 -19.52
N ARG A 203 -12.77 2.55 -20.27
CA ARG A 203 -13.32 1.63 -21.27
C ARG A 203 -12.28 1.27 -22.33
N ARG A 204 -11.51 2.25 -22.83
CA ARG A 204 -10.42 2.00 -23.79
C ARG A 204 -9.31 1.12 -23.24
N ARG A 205 -9.12 1.07 -21.91
CA ARG A 205 -8.12 0.22 -21.26
C ARG A 205 -8.65 -1.16 -20.87
N LEU A 206 -9.96 -1.38 -20.86
CA LEU A 206 -10.57 -2.63 -20.42
C LEU A 206 -11.28 -3.43 -21.53
N GLU A 207 -11.93 -2.75 -22.46
CA GLU A 207 -12.79 -3.37 -23.48
C GLU A 207 -12.02 -3.99 -24.65
N PRO A 208 -10.93 -3.38 -25.19
CA PRO A 208 -10.21 -3.95 -26.32
C PRO A 208 -9.64 -5.34 -26.02
N ALA A 209 -9.69 -6.22 -27.03
CA ALA A 209 -9.26 -7.61 -26.91
C ALA A 209 -7.74 -7.77 -26.68
N ASP A 210 -6.95 -6.73 -26.95
CA ASP A 210 -5.52 -6.63 -26.68
C ASP A 210 -5.19 -5.96 -25.34
N ARG A 211 -6.19 -5.71 -24.49
CA ARG A 211 -6.01 -5.19 -23.13
C ARG A 211 -6.49 -6.18 -22.08
N ARG A 212 -5.77 -6.27 -20.97
CA ARG A 212 -6.15 -7.05 -19.80
C ARG A 212 -5.91 -6.21 -18.56
N CYS A 213 -6.86 -6.26 -17.63
CA CYS A 213 -6.69 -5.69 -16.31
C CYS A 213 -6.99 -6.77 -15.28
N PHE A 214 -6.20 -6.80 -14.22
CA PHE A 214 -6.38 -7.69 -13.10
C PHE A 214 -6.27 -6.91 -11.80
N ALA A 215 -6.99 -7.34 -10.77
CA ALA A 215 -6.84 -6.78 -9.44
C ALA A 215 -6.81 -7.87 -8.36
N PHE A 216 -6.04 -7.60 -7.31
CA PHE A 216 -5.94 -8.42 -6.11
C PHE A 216 -6.90 -7.89 -5.05
N PHE A 217 -7.73 -8.77 -4.53
CA PHE A 217 -8.70 -8.48 -3.46
C PHE A 217 -8.35 -9.28 -2.21
N HIS A 218 -8.76 -8.76 -1.05
CA HIS A 218 -8.62 -9.47 0.22
C HIS A 218 -9.97 -9.56 0.94
N PRO A 219 -10.32 -10.70 1.55
CA PRO A 219 -11.62 -10.89 2.23
C PRO A 219 -11.93 -9.83 3.30
N SER A 220 -10.91 -9.27 3.96
CA SER A 220 -11.08 -8.23 4.98
C SER A 220 -11.42 -6.84 4.43
N MET A 221 -11.26 -6.62 3.12
CA MET A 221 -11.63 -5.37 2.42
C MET A 221 -12.46 -5.72 1.19
N ILE A 222 -13.77 -5.87 1.39
CA ILE A 222 -14.71 -6.32 0.35
C ILE A 222 -14.82 -5.27 -0.76
N ASP A 223 -14.83 -5.74 -2.00
CA ASP A 223 -14.94 -4.90 -3.21
C ASP A 223 -13.90 -3.77 -3.25
N GLU A 224 -12.77 -3.99 -2.58
CA GLU A 224 -11.63 -3.09 -2.53
C GLU A 224 -10.45 -3.71 -3.31
N PRO A 225 -10.11 -3.18 -4.49
CA PRO A 225 -8.87 -3.57 -5.13
C PRO A 225 -7.71 -3.07 -4.25
N LEU A 226 -6.80 -3.96 -3.88
CA LEU A 226 -5.59 -3.58 -3.14
C LEU A 226 -4.46 -3.20 -4.09
N ILE A 227 -4.34 -3.98 -5.15
CA ILE A 227 -3.38 -3.79 -6.23
C ILE A 227 -4.12 -4.09 -7.52
N PHE A 228 -3.95 -3.26 -8.54
CA PHE A 228 -4.34 -3.64 -9.89
C PHE A 228 -3.20 -3.51 -10.87
N VAL A 229 -3.33 -4.25 -11.96
CA VAL A 229 -2.31 -4.46 -12.97
C VAL A 229 -2.97 -4.32 -14.33
N GLU A 230 -2.47 -3.40 -15.14
CA GLU A 230 -2.88 -3.23 -16.53
C GLU A 230 -1.81 -3.80 -17.47
N VAL A 231 -2.28 -4.55 -18.46
CA VAL A 231 -1.44 -5.30 -19.40
C VAL A 231 -1.94 -5.06 -20.83
N ALA A 232 -0.99 -4.73 -21.71
CA ALA A 232 -1.20 -4.67 -23.14
C ALA A 232 -0.62 -5.91 -23.81
N LEU A 233 -1.40 -6.53 -24.70
CA LEU A 233 -0.99 -7.69 -25.50
C LEU A 233 -0.56 -7.19 -26.87
N VAL A 234 0.73 -7.30 -27.17
CA VAL A 234 1.35 -6.71 -28.37
C VAL A 234 2.23 -7.73 -29.09
N ASP A 235 2.67 -7.37 -30.30
CA ASP A 235 3.71 -8.10 -31.01
C ASP A 235 5.06 -7.40 -30.80
N GLY A 236 6.03 -8.12 -30.22
CA GLY A 236 7.33 -7.56 -29.82
C GLY A 236 7.31 -6.70 -28.55
N ILE A 237 8.47 -6.17 -28.17
CA ILE A 237 8.64 -5.35 -26.96
C ILE A 237 8.42 -3.87 -27.30
N SER A 238 7.46 -3.23 -26.64
CA SER A 238 7.26 -1.77 -26.73
C SER A 238 8.25 -1.02 -25.84
N ASN A 239 8.74 0.13 -26.33
CA ASN A 239 9.64 1.03 -25.62
C ASN A 239 8.99 2.38 -25.26
N SER A 240 7.69 2.56 -25.53
CA SER A 240 6.96 3.80 -25.28
C SER A 240 5.57 3.51 -24.74
N VAL A 241 5.22 4.16 -23.63
CA VAL A 241 3.90 3.98 -23.03
C VAL A 241 2.83 4.71 -23.83
N GLN A 242 3.19 5.81 -24.50
CA GLN A 242 2.31 6.49 -25.44
C GLN A 242 1.94 5.58 -26.60
N ALA A 243 2.90 4.80 -27.13
CA ALA A 243 2.60 3.81 -28.17
C ALA A 243 1.63 2.72 -27.67
N VAL A 244 1.64 2.38 -26.38
CA VAL A 244 0.70 1.43 -25.77
C VAL A 244 -0.66 2.06 -25.50
N LEU A 245 -0.71 3.29 -24.98
CA LEU A 245 -1.97 3.96 -24.62
C LEU A 245 -2.71 4.53 -25.84
N GLN A 246 -1.99 4.94 -26.87
CA GLN A 246 -2.54 5.58 -28.08
C GLN A 246 -2.70 4.61 -29.25
N SER A 247 -2.32 3.34 -29.11
CA SER A 247 -2.56 2.37 -30.18
C SER A 247 -4.05 2.24 -30.43
N GLU A 248 -4.47 2.39 -31.68
CA GLU A 248 -5.84 2.12 -32.07
C GLU A 248 -6.21 0.67 -31.74
N ALA A 249 -7.44 0.47 -31.30
CA ALA A 249 -7.95 -0.88 -31.07
C ALA A 249 -7.83 -1.69 -32.37
N PRO A 250 -7.33 -2.94 -32.30
CA PRO A 250 -7.29 -3.81 -33.46
C PRO A 250 -8.68 -3.92 -34.10
N ALA A 251 -8.72 -3.97 -35.43
CA ALA A 251 -9.98 -4.21 -36.13
C ALA A 251 -10.67 -5.49 -35.59
N PRO A 252 -11.99 -5.48 -35.39
CA PRO A 252 -12.71 -6.53 -34.66
C PRO A 252 -12.63 -7.93 -35.30
N ASP A 253 -12.24 -8.01 -36.57
CA ASP A 253 -12.05 -9.22 -37.36
C ASP A 253 -10.61 -9.76 -37.34
N ARG A 254 -9.64 -9.01 -36.79
CA ARG A 254 -8.25 -9.45 -36.70
C ARG A 254 -8.07 -10.43 -35.55
N ARG A 255 -7.68 -11.67 -35.86
CA ARG A 255 -7.14 -12.58 -34.85
C ARG A 255 -5.86 -11.98 -34.27
N LEU A 256 -5.91 -11.66 -32.98
CA LEU A 256 -4.74 -11.26 -32.22
C LEU A 256 -3.97 -12.52 -31.84
N GLU A 257 -2.74 -12.64 -32.34
CA GLU A 257 -1.76 -13.63 -31.90
C GLU A 257 -0.58 -12.90 -31.23
N PRO A 258 -0.82 -12.25 -30.08
CA PRO A 258 0.22 -11.48 -29.42
C PRO A 258 1.33 -12.42 -28.94
N THR A 259 2.56 -11.94 -29.04
CA THR A 259 3.77 -12.65 -28.61
C THR A 259 4.27 -12.13 -27.26
N THR A 260 3.88 -10.90 -26.90
CA THR A 260 4.38 -10.19 -25.72
C THR A 260 3.25 -9.61 -24.88
N ALA A 261 3.33 -9.80 -23.56
CA ALA A 261 2.50 -9.10 -22.58
C ALA A 261 3.33 -8.00 -21.91
N VAL A 262 2.87 -6.75 -22.05
CA VAL A 262 3.52 -5.56 -21.48
C VAL A 262 2.71 -5.08 -20.28
N PHE A 263 3.27 -5.24 -19.09
CA PHE A 263 2.75 -4.70 -17.85
C PHE A 263 3.09 -3.21 -17.76
N TYR A 264 2.16 -2.34 -18.13
CA TYR A 264 2.42 -0.90 -18.26
C TYR A 264 1.89 -0.06 -17.09
N SER A 265 0.99 -0.61 -16.26
CA SER A 265 0.57 0.01 -14.99
C SER A 265 0.43 -1.04 -13.90
N ILE A 266 1.00 -0.77 -12.73
CA ILE A 266 0.84 -1.54 -11.50
C ILE A 266 0.64 -0.55 -10.37
N SER A 267 -0.58 -0.50 -9.83
CA SER A 267 -1.01 0.53 -8.88
C SER A 267 -1.38 -0.12 -7.55
N ASN A 268 -0.75 0.34 -6.46
CA ASN A 268 -1.20 0.05 -5.10
C ASN A 268 -2.29 1.08 -4.74
N CYS A 269 -3.50 0.58 -4.53
CA CYS A 269 -4.70 1.40 -4.34
C CYS A 269 -4.76 2.04 -2.95
N GLN A 270 -4.12 1.41 -1.97
CA GLN A 270 -4.28 1.75 -0.57
C GLN A 270 -2.99 2.36 -0.02
N LYS A 271 -2.97 3.68 0.13
CA LYS A 271 -1.80 4.41 0.68
C LYS A 271 -1.48 3.94 2.10
N GLY A 272 -2.51 3.63 2.89
CA GLY A 272 -2.38 3.00 4.21
C GLY A 272 -1.79 1.59 4.20
N LEU A 273 -1.62 0.95 3.03
CA LEU A 273 -0.90 -0.32 2.87
C LEU A 273 0.50 -0.15 2.28
N ARG A 274 1.01 1.09 2.16
CA ARG A 274 2.38 1.33 1.69
C ARG A 274 3.40 0.63 2.58
N GLY A 275 4.26 -0.16 1.96
CA GLY A 275 5.31 -0.93 2.64
C GLY A 275 4.86 -2.25 3.25
N ILE A 276 3.58 -2.62 3.10
CA ILE A 276 3.07 -3.95 3.42
C ILE A 276 3.35 -4.87 2.25
N SER A 277 3.94 -6.04 2.52
CA SER A 277 4.25 -7.00 1.45
C SER A 277 3.05 -7.91 1.19
N PHE A 278 2.59 -7.93 -0.05
CA PHE A 278 1.59 -8.88 -0.55
C PHE A 278 2.23 -10.14 -1.16
N GLY A 279 3.54 -10.29 -0.96
CA GLY A 279 4.36 -11.34 -1.55
C GLY A 279 4.87 -11.01 -2.95
N ASN A 280 6.00 -11.62 -3.32
CA ASN A 280 6.75 -11.30 -4.53
C ASN A 280 6.23 -12.01 -5.80
N PHE A 281 5.08 -12.70 -5.70
CA PHE A 281 4.55 -13.54 -6.78
C PHE A 281 3.27 -12.98 -7.42
N LEU A 282 2.93 -11.71 -7.15
CA LEU A 282 1.76 -11.07 -7.74
C LEU A 282 1.79 -11.13 -9.27
N ILE A 283 2.90 -10.69 -9.86
CA ILE A 283 3.10 -10.71 -11.32
C ILE A 283 3.09 -12.14 -11.84
N LYS A 284 3.65 -13.10 -11.09
CA LYS A 284 3.67 -14.51 -11.49
C LYS A 284 2.24 -15.06 -11.67
N GLN A 285 1.31 -14.74 -10.77
CA GLN A 285 -0.08 -15.18 -10.91
C GLN A 285 -0.74 -14.59 -12.17
N VAL A 286 -0.49 -13.32 -12.47
CA VAL A 286 -0.99 -12.67 -13.69
C VAL A 286 -0.38 -13.30 -14.94
N VAL A 287 0.94 -13.58 -14.94
CA VAL A 287 1.63 -14.29 -16.03
C VAL A 287 1.05 -15.69 -16.25
N GLU A 288 0.79 -16.44 -15.19
CA GLU A 288 0.20 -17.77 -15.28
C GLU A 288 -1.23 -17.73 -15.86
N GLU A 289 -2.03 -16.74 -15.47
CA GLU A 289 -3.38 -16.55 -16.02
C GLU A 289 -3.34 -16.16 -17.50
N LEU A 290 -2.49 -15.19 -17.86
CA LEU A 290 -2.29 -14.78 -19.25
C LEU A 290 -1.76 -15.92 -20.13
N SER A 291 -0.87 -16.76 -19.62
CA SER A 291 -0.31 -17.91 -20.35
C SER A 291 -1.36 -18.98 -20.63
N LYS A 292 -2.31 -19.18 -19.71
CA LYS A 292 -3.45 -20.10 -19.92
C LYS A 292 -4.43 -19.54 -20.94
N GLU A 293 -4.73 -18.24 -20.86
CA GLU A 293 -5.67 -17.57 -21.76
C GLU A 293 -5.10 -17.43 -23.18
N CYS A 294 -3.81 -17.10 -23.32
CA CYS A 294 -3.15 -16.79 -24.58
C CYS A 294 -1.82 -17.55 -24.71
N PRO A 295 -1.84 -18.81 -25.19
CA PRO A 295 -0.63 -19.66 -25.29
C PRO A 295 0.44 -19.15 -26.26
N THR A 296 0.11 -18.18 -27.11
CA THR A 296 1.04 -17.54 -28.05
C THR A 296 2.02 -16.59 -27.34
N LEU A 297 1.68 -16.11 -26.13
CA LEU A 297 2.57 -15.27 -25.34
C LEU A 297 3.84 -16.04 -24.96
N LYS A 298 5.00 -15.49 -25.34
CA LYS A 298 6.34 -16.01 -25.01
C LYS A 298 7.15 -15.04 -24.17
N THR A 299 6.82 -13.75 -24.25
CA THR A 299 7.57 -12.68 -23.60
C THR A 299 6.66 -11.94 -22.61
N PHE A 300 7.14 -11.73 -21.39
CA PHE A 300 6.47 -10.95 -20.37
C PHE A 300 7.43 -9.86 -19.91
N VAL A 301 7.08 -8.59 -20.14
CA VAL A 301 7.93 -7.43 -19.83
C VAL A 301 7.13 -6.36 -19.13
N THR A 302 7.82 -5.50 -18.40
CA THR A 302 7.20 -4.33 -17.75
C THR A 302 7.65 -3.06 -18.47
N LEU A 303 6.79 -2.06 -18.49
CA LEU A 303 7.11 -0.72 -18.93
C LEU A 303 6.92 0.24 -17.75
N SER A 304 7.83 0.12 -16.78
CA SER A 304 7.68 0.72 -15.46
C SER A 304 8.25 2.13 -15.36
N PRO A 305 7.68 3.01 -14.52
CA PRO A 305 8.26 4.31 -14.22
C PRO A 305 9.50 4.17 -13.32
N VAL A 306 10.29 5.25 -13.23
CA VAL A 306 11.47 5.34 -12.34
C VAL A 306 11.32 6.51 -11.37
N PRO A 307 10.35 6.43 -10.43
CA PRO A 307 10.04 7.54 -9.53
C PRO A 307 11.19 7.79 -8.55
N GLY A 308 11.68 9.03 -8.52
CA GLY A 308 12.79 9.44 -7.66
C GLY A 308 14.12 9.56 -8.39
N PHE A 309 14.25 9.05 -9.62
CA PHE A 309 15.47 9.24 -10.42
C PHE A 309 15.76 10.72 -10.68
N ALA A 310 14.75 11.53 -10.98
CA ALA A 310 14.93 12.97 -11.19
C ALA A 310 15.40 13.70 -9.93
N ALA A 311 14.85 13.34 -8.76
CA ALA A 311 15.26 13.93 -7.48
C ALA A 311 16.70 13.51 -7.13
N TRP A 312 17.02 12.23 -7.28
CA TRP A 312 18.39 11.72 -7.11
C TRP A 312 19.36 12.40 -8.08
N LEU A 313 18.97 12.60 -9.36
CA LEU A 313 19.80 13.30 -10.33
C LEU A 313 20.10 14.74 -9.90
N ALA A 314 19.10 15.45 -9.38
CA ALA A 314 19.25 16.83 -8.90
C ALA A 314 20.18 16.93 -7.67
N GLU A 315 20.14 15.95 -6.77
CA GLU A 315 21.01 15.87 -5.60
C GLU A 315 22.45 15.45 -5.98
N THR A 316 22.58 14.48 -6.89
CA THR A 316 23.86 13.83 -7.26
C THR A 316 24.65 14.59 -8.32
N ALA A 317 24.02 15.49 -9.11
CA ALA A 317 24.68 16.32 -10.12
C ALA A 317 25.84 17.18 -9.58
N GLY A 318 26.03 17.26 -8.26
CA GLY A 318 27.13 17.98 -7.60
C GLY A 318 28.29 17.15 -7.03
N GLN A 319 28.08 15.95 -6.45
CA GLN A 319 29.02 15.49 -5.41
C GLN A 319 29.54 14.02 -5.47
N GLU A 320 28.80 13.02 -5.96
CA GLU A 320 29.23 11.59 -5.84
C GLU A 320 29.25 10.77 -7.14
N ALA A 321 28.62 11.21 -8.23
CA ALA A 321 28.71 10.54 -9.54
C ALA A 321 30.00 10.86 -10.32
N GLY A 322 31.05 11.33 -9.64
CA GLY A 322 32.28 11.88 -10.23
C GLY A 322 32.98 10.98 -11.23
N ASP A 323 32.83 9.66 -11.08
CA ASP A 323 33.49 8.65 -11.91
C ASP A 323 32.59 8.07 -13.02
N VAL A 324 31.29 8.39 -13.03
CA VAL A 324 30.31 7.80 -13.98
C VAL A 324 30.12 8.67 -15.21
N ILE A 325 30.27 9.99 -15.07
CA ILE A 325 30.02 10.98 -16.13
C ILE A 325 31.16 11.98 -16.24
N THR A 326 31.45 12.43 -17.46
CA THR A 326 32.51 13.40 -17.74
C THR A 326 32.10 14.84 -17.38
N ALA A 327 33.08 15.76 -17.38
CA ALA A 327 32.79 17.18 -17.23
C ALA A 327 31.91 17.75 -18.37
N GLU A 328 31.99 17.16 -19.57
CA GLU A 328 31.16 17.56 -20.70
C GLU A 328 29.71 17.07 -20.53
N ASP A 329 29.54 15.83 -20.04
CA ASP A 329 28.22 15.28 -19.71
C ASP A 329 27.48 16.12 -18.67
N ARG A 330 28.22 16.67 -17.68
CA ARG A 330 27.62 17.57 -16.68
C ARG A 330 26.99 18.81 -17.30
N LYS A 331 27.65 19.44 -18.28
CA LYS A 331 27.09 20.61 -18.99
C LYS A 331 25.82 20.25 -19.77
N ILE A 332 25.79 19.05 -20.36
CA ILE A 332 24.60 18.55 -21.05
C ILE A 332 23.46 18.34 -20.04
N LEU A 333 23.75 17.77 -18.86
CA LEU A 333 22.75 17.53 -17.82
C LEU A 333 22.19 18.81 -17.18
N GLU A 334 22.94 19.92 -17.15
CA GLU A 334 22.42 21.23 -16.76
C GLU A 334 21.23 21.68 -17.64
N GLN A 335 21.20 21.25 -18.92
CA GLN A 335 20.12 21.56 -19.85
C GLN A 335 18.89 20.67 -19.64
N VAL A 336 19.07 19.45 -19.13
CA VAL A 336 17.98 18.50 -18.82
C VAL A 336 17.07 19.02 -17.69
N GLY A 337 17.58 19.93 -16.86
CA GLY A 337 16.77 20.62 -15.84
C GLY A 337 15.78 21.66 -16.40
N GLN A 338 15.85 22.00 -17.69
CA GLN A 338 15.01 23.04 -18.29
C GLN A 338 13.70 22.46 -18.85
N ILE A 339 12.60 23.20 -18.69
CA ILE A 339 11.31 22.79 -19.26
C ILE A 339 11.44 22.68 -20.79
N GLY A 340 11.02 21.55 -21.34
CA GLY A 340 11.01 21.32 -22.79
C GLY A 340 12.31 20.82 -23.39
N TRP A 341 13.35 20.51 -22.60
CA TRP A 341 14.64 19.99 -23.11
C TRP A 341 14.49 18.78 -24.06
N HIS A 342 13.51 17.91 -23.79
CA HIS A 342 13.23 16.70 -24.57
C HIS A 342 12.65 16.99 -25.97
N THR A 343 12.24 18.23 -26.25
CA THR A 343 11.72 18.65 -27.56
C THR A 343 12.80 19.15 -28.51
N ASP A 344 14.00 19.46 -28.00
CA ASP A 344 15.18 19.77 -28.83
C ASP A 344 15.94 18.47 -29.11
N PRO A 345 15.95 17.97 -30.36
CA PRO A 345 16.62 16.72 -30.70
C PRO A 345 18.12 16.73 -30.35
N LYS A 346 18.79 17.88 -30.46
CA LYS A 346 20.23 17.97 -30.17
C LYS A 346 20.50 17.74 -28.68
N VAL A 347 19.70 18.35 -27.82
CA VAL A 347 19.82 18.19 -26.36
C VAL A 347 19.39 16.79 -25.96
N ALA A 348 18.27 16.29 -26.49
CA ALA A 348 17.75 14.96 -26.18
C ALA A 348 18.74 13.85 -26.57
N ASP A 349 19.31 13.92 -27.78
CA ASP A 349 20.27 12.93 -28.26
C ASP A 349 21.59 12.99 -27.48
N ALA A 350 22.09 14.21 -27.19
CA ALA A 350 23.30 14.39 -26.40
C ALA A 350 23.15 13.91 -24.95
N ALA A 351 21.98 14.12 -24.35
CA ALA A 351 21.69 13.72 -22.97
C ALA A 351 21.47 12.22 -22.79
N LYS A 352 21.13 11.49 -23.86
CA LYS A 352 20.74 10.07 -23.78
C LYS A 352 21.82 9.18 -23.16
N ALA A 353 23.06 9.25 -23.63
CA ALA A 353 24.13 8.39 -23.12
C ALA A 353 24.49 8.69 -21.65
N PRO A 354 24.68 9.97 -21.24
CA PRO A 354 24.85 10.34 -19.83
C PRO A 354 23.71 9.88 -18.92
N LEU A 355 22.46 10.12 -19.34
CA LEU A 355 21.29 9.74 -18.55
C LEU A 355 21.19 8.21 -18.38
N LEU A 356 21.50 7.43 -19.41
CA LEU A 356 21.51 5.96 -19.31
C LEU A 356 22.65 5.45 -18.41
N ALA A 357 23.83 6.06 -18.46
CA ALA A 357 24.95 5.70 -17.58
C ALA A 357 24.60 5.97 -16.10
N LEU A 358 24.00 7.13 -15.83
CA LEU A 358 23.52 7.50 -14.50
C LEU A 358 22.35 6.63 -14.03
N ALA A 359 21.41 6.31 -14.91
CA ALA A 359 20.32 5.38 -14.60
C ALA A 359 20.86 3.98 -14.25
N ALA A 360 21.86 3.49 -14.98
CA ALA A 360 22.52 2.22 -14.67
C ALA A 360 23.20 2.28 -13.29
N HIS A 361 23.90 3.36 -12.96
CA HIS A 361 24.48 3.56 -11.62
C HIS A 361 23.39 3.58 -10.52
N TYR A 362 22.32 4.33 -10.76
CA TYR A 362 21.17 4.45 -9.87
C TYR A 362 20.52 3.09 -9.55
N PHE A 363 20.30 2.24 -10.55
CA PHE A 363 19.72 0.92 -10.31
C PHE A 363 20.72 -0.05 -9.66
N LEU A 364 21.98 -0.04 -10.10
CA LEU A 364 22.95 -1.07 -9.74
C LEU A 364 23.70 -0.79 -8.44
N ASN A 365 23.91 0.47 -8.06
CA ASN A 365 24.77 0.84 -6.93
C ASN A 365 24.03 1.53 -5.79
N GLU A 366 23.07 2.40 -6.11
CA GLU A 366 22.40 3.20 -5.07
C GLU A 366 21.49 2.35 -4.18
N ARG A 367 21.61 2.53 -2.86
CA ARG A 367 20.89 1.75 -1.85
C ARG A 367 20.28 2.63 -0.79
N THR A 368 19.15 2.17 -0.25
CA THR A 368 18.58 2.69 0.99
C THR A 368 19.48 2.36 2.19
N SER A 369 19.23 2.99 3.35
CA SER A 369 19.90 2.68 4.62
C SER A 369 19.78 1.23 5.07
N ARG A 370 18.81 0.48 4.51
CA ARG A 370 18.60 -0.95 4.75
C ARG A 370 19.32 -1.85 3.73
N GLY A 371 20.13 -1.29 2.83
CA GLY A 371 20.89 -2.06 1.83
C GLY A 371 20.06 -2.56 0.63
N THR A 372 18.82 -2.09 0.46
CA THR A 372 17.96 -2.46 -0.70
C THR A 372 18.01 -1.39 -1.79
N PRO A 373 17.74 -1.70 -3.08
CA PRO A 373 17.77 -0.72 -4.17
C PRO A 373 17.00 0.56 -3.84
N ILE A 374 17.55 1.73 -4.17
CA ILE A 374 16.95 3.01 -3.79
C ILE A 374 15.57 3.23 -4.46
N ASP A 375 15.45 2.84 -5.72
CA ASP A 375 14.21 2.97 -6.50
C ASP A 375 13.12 2.03 -5.95
N PRO A 376 11.92 2.54 -5.63
CA PRO A 376 10.85 1.72 -5.07
C PRO A 376 10.25 0.74 -6.08
N VAL A 377 10.26 1.06 -7.37
CA VAL A 377 9.68 0.23 -8.44
C VAL A 377 10.64 -0.90 -8.82
N ALA A 378 11.94 -0.63 -8.88
CA ALA A 378 12.98 -1.64 -9.01
C ALA A 378 12.94 -2.63 -7.84
N ARG A 379 12.78 -2.15 -6.59
CA ARG A 379 12.60 -3.05 -5.43
C ARG A 379 11.39 -3.96 -5.58
N PHE A 380 10.29 -3.46 -6.15
CA PHE A 380 9.09 -4.26 -6.38
C PHE A 380 9.30 -5.34 -7.44
N HIS A 381 9.95 -5.02 -8.56
CA HIS A 381 10.12 -5.98 -9.66
C HIS A 381 11.29 -6.96 -9.46
N LEU A 382 12.33 -6.56 -8.73
CA LEU A 382 13.48 -7.42 -8.42
C LEU A 382 13.21 -8.39 -7.26
N GLY A 383 12.36 -7.98 -6.32
CA GLY A 383 11.93 -8.81 -5.19
C GLY A 383 10.98 -9.90 -5.64
#